data_AF-A0A8J5SM20-F1
#
_entry.id   AF-A0A8J5SM20-F1
#
_cell.length_a   1.000
_cell.length_b   1.000
_cell.length_c   1.000
_cell.angle_alpha   90.00
_cell.angle_beta   90.00
_cell.angle_gamma   90.00
#
_symmetry.space_group_name_H-M   'P 1'
#
loop_
_entity.id
_entity.type
_entity.pdbx_description
1 polymer ?
#
loop_
_entity_poly.entity_id
_entity_poly.type
_entity_poly.pdbx_seq_one_letter_code
_entity_poly.pdbx_strand_id
1 'polypeptide(L)' 'MKLRYAPLLDLSDGTRIQGATLVVINPVGETGGMKELDEFVADTFDGPFREAVCALSKRRTYLLEMNGF' A
#
# COMPACT_ATOMS: atom_id res chain seq x y z
N MET A 1 5.65 10.29 3.18
CA MET A 1 5.40 8.89 2.76
C MET A 1 4.20 8.35 3.54
N LYS A 2 3.33 7.56 2.89
CA LYS A 2 2.17 6.93 3.53
C LYS A 2 2.43 5.44 3.72
N LEU A 3 2.03 4.89 4.86
CA LEU A 3 2.15 3.47 5.17
C LEU A 3 0.80 2.88 5.56
N ARG A 4 0.54 1.66 5.13
CA ARG A 4 -0.60 0.84 5.58
C ARG A 4 -0.08 -0.54 5.95
N TYR A 5 -0.64 -1.12 7.01
CA TYR A 5 -0.11 -2.35 7.60
C TYR A 5 -1.23 -3.34 7.98
N ALA A 6 -0.93 -4.63 7.78
CA ALA A 6 -1.72 -5.75 8.28
C ALA A 6 -0.79 -6.80 8.92
N PRO A 7 -1.01 -7.18 10.20
CA PRO A 7 -0.22 -8.25 10.83
C PRO A 7 -0.42 -9.61 10.16
N LEU A 8 -1.63 -9.85 9.64
CA LEU A 8 -2.00 -10.98 8.81
C LEU A 8 -2.98 -10.50 7.74
N LEU A 9 -2.77 -10.95 6.50
CA LEU A 9 -3.62 -10.65 5.36
C LEU A 9 -3.99 -11.95 4.65
N ASP A 10 -5.27 -12.27 4.64
CA ASP A 10 -5.84 -13.43 3.94
C ASP A 10 -6.29 -13.00 2.55
N LEU A 11 -5.91 -13.75 1.52
CA LEU A 11 -6.31 -13.57 0.12
C LEU A 11 -7.37 -14.61 -0.28
N SER A 12 -8.08 -14.33 -1.36
CA SER A 12 -9.20 -15.11 -1.87
C SER A 12 -8.81 -16.50 -2.38
N ASP A 13 -7.55 -16.68 -2.79
CA ASP A 13 -6.98 -17.97 -3.20
C ASP A 13 -6.55 -18.87 -2.02
N GLY A 14 -6.74 -18.40 -0.78
CA GLY A 14 -6.34 -19.08 0.44
C GLY A 14 -4.91 -18.75 0.89
N THR A 15 -4.17 -17.92 0.14
CA THR A 15 -2.85 -17.44 0.55
C THR A 15 -2.96 -16.55 1.78
N ARG A 16 -2.03 -16.74 2.74
CA ARG A 16 -1.94 -15.92 3.96
C ARG A 16 -0.59 -15.22 4.00
N ILE A 17 -0.60 -13.89 4.04
CA ILE A 17 0.60 -13.06 4.12
C ILE A 17 0.76 -12.56 5.55
N GLN A 18 1.87 -12.90 6.19
CA GLN A 18 2.22 -12.40 7.51
C GLN A 18 3.01 -11.09 7.40
N GLY A 19 2.62 -10.07 8.16
CA GLY A 19 3.34 -8.79 8.23
C GLY A 19 3.32 -7.95 6.95
N ALA A 20 2.16 -7.86 6.28
CA ALA A 20 2.05 -7.12 5.02
C ALA A 20 2.08 -5.60 5.23
N THR A 21 2.93 -4.91 4.46
CA THR A 21 3.07 -3.44 4.51
C THR A 21 3.01 -2.85 3.11
N LEU A 22 2.14 -1.86 2.90
CA LEU A 22 2.09 -1.04 1.69
C LEU A 22 2.65 0.34 1.99
N VAL A 23 3.73 0.72 1.30
CA VAL A 23 4.34 2.05 1.39
C VAL A 23 4.14 2.76 0.07
N VAL A 24 3.60 3.97 0.14
CA VAL A 24 3.38 4.82 -1.02
C VAL A 24 4.22 6.08 -0.87
N ILE A 25 5.09 6.30 -1.86
CA ILE A 25 6.08 7.38 -1.88
C ILE A 25 5.74 8.29 -3.06
N ASN A 26 5.47 9.55 -2.77
CA ASN A 26 5.47 10.60 -3.78
C ASN A 26 6.85 11.26 -3.78
N PRO A 27 7.60 11.21 -4.88
CA PRO A 27 8.85 11.94 -4.98
C PRO A 27 8.55 13.44 -4.99
N VAL A 28 9.55 14.22 -4.56
CA VAL A 28 9.43 15.67 -4.47
C VAL A 28 9.40 16.23 -5.89
N GLY A 29 8.34 16.99 -6.23
CA GLY A 29 8.22 17.68 -7.52
C GLY A 29 7.14 17.13 -8.47
N GLU A 30 6.56 15.97 -8.19
CA GLU A 30 5.38 15.49 -8.94
C GLU A 30 4.10 16.14 -8.40
N THR A 31 3.34 16.79 -9.28
CA THR A 31 2.09 17.51 -8.97
C THR A 31 0.86 16.62 -8.97
N GLY A 32 1.01 15.31 -9.20
CA GLY A 32 -0.08 14.33 -9.13
C GLY A 32 -0.66 14.25 -7.71
N GLY A 33 -1.95 14.57 -7.57
CA GLY A 33 -2.62 14.56 -6.29
C GLY A 33 -2.63 13.16 -5.67
N MET A 34 -2.40 13.07 -4.35
CA MET A 34 -2.33 11.78 -3.61
C MET A 34 -3.59 10.90 -3.71
N LYS A 35 -4.71 11.43 -4.19
CA LYS A 35 -5.96 10.68 -4.38
C LYS A 35 -5.92 9.82 -5.65
N GLU A 36 -5.32 10.35 -6.73
CA GLU A 36 -5.04 9.58 -7.96
C GLU A 36 -4.04 8.45 -7.69
N LEU A 37 -3.11 8.65 -6.76
CA LEU A 37 -2.10 7.65 -6.43
C LEU A 37 -2.68 6.41 -5.71
N ASP A 38 -3.71 6.57 -4.88
CA ASP A 38 -4.39 5.43 -4.23
C ASP A 38 -5.19 4.59 -5.24
N GLU A 39 -5.78 5.24 -6.26
CA GLU A 39 -6.41 4.55 -7.40
C GLU A 39 -5.36 3.91 -8.32
N PHE A 40 -4.29 4.63 -8.65
CA PHE A 40 -3.19 4.13 -9.49
C PHE A 40 -2.53 2.88 -8.89
N VAL A 41 -2.30 2.89 -7.58
CA VAL A 41 -1.69 1.77 -6.86
C VAL A 41 -2.55 0.51 -6.96
N ALA A 42 -3.87 0.59 -7.13
CA ALA A 42 -4.71 -0.60 -7.29
C ALA A 42 -4.60 -1.25 -8.68
N ASP A 43 -4.37 -0.45 -9.73
CA ASP A 43 -4.29 -0.92 -11.12
C ASP A 43 -2.87 -1.28 -11.58
N THR A 44 -1.84 -0.97 -10.79
CA THR A 44 -0.44 -1.25 -11.15
C THR A 44 -0.01 -2.68 -10.85
N PHE A 45 -0.69 -3.37 -9.92
CA PHE A 45 -0.32 -4.72 -9.52
C PHE A 45 -1.24 -5.76 -10.18
N ASP A 46 -0.68 -6.94 -10.44
CA ASP A 46 -1.40 -8.09 -10.97
C ASP A 46 -1.45 -9.25 -9.97
N GLY A 47 -2.35 -10.20 -10.23
CA GLY A 47 -2.47 -11.45 -9.48
C GLY A 47 -2.68 -11.23 -7.97
N PRO A 48 -2.03 -12.02 -7.09
CA PRO A 48 -2.25 -11.96 -5.65
C PRO A 48 -1.85 -10.62 -5.03
N PHE A 49 -0.91 -9.89 -5.65
CA PHE A 49 -0.48 -8.58 -5.16
C PHE A 49 -1.55 -7.51 -5.38
N ARG A 50 -2.31 -7.58 -6.48
CA ARG A 50 -3.45 -6.68 -6.70
C ARG A 50 -4.47 -6.78 -5.58
N GLU A 51 -4.80 -8.01 -5.20
CA GLU A 51 -5.73 -8.25 -4.09
C GLU A 51 -5.15 -7.76 -2.77
N ALA A 52 -3.89 -8.09 -2.48
CA ALA A 52 -3.21 -7.65 -1.26
C ALA A 52 -3.19 -6.12 -1.13
N VAL A 53 -2.87 -5.42 -2.21
CA VAL A 53 -2.84 -3.95 -2.26
C VAL A 53 -4.23 -3.38 -2.07
N CYS A 54 -5.26 -3.90 -2.75
CA CYS A 54 -6.65 -3.45 -2.58
C CYS A 54 -7.13 -3.65 -1.13
N ALA A 55 -6.77 -4.77 -0.49
CA ALA A 55 -7.09 -5.05 0.90
C ALA A 55 -6.33 -4.11 1.86
N LEU A 56 -5.06 -3.79 1.58
CA LEU A 56 -4.27 -2.86 2.37
C LEU A 56 -4.74 -1.41 2.21
N SER A 57 -5.16 -0.96 1.03
CA SER A 57 -5.64 0.41 0.77
C SER A 57 -6.86 0.81 1.61
N LYS A 58 -7.68 -0.17 2.00
CA LYS A 58 -8.85 0.02 2.88
C LYS A 58 -8.47 0.23 4.36
N ARG A 59 -7.20 0.04 4.73
CA ARG A 59 -6.73 0.19 6.12
C ARG A 59 -6.32 1.62 6.43
N ARG A 60 -6.23 1.91 7.74
CA ARG A 60 -5.76 3.19 8.25
C ARG A 60 -4.36 3.49 7.71
N THR A 61 -4.20 4.71 7.20
CA THR A 61 -2.91 5.24 6.79
C THR A 61 -2.14 5.77 8.00
N TYR A 62 -0.87 5.39 8.08
CA TYR A 62 0.12 5.91 9.02
C TYR A 62 1.10 6.80 8.26
N LEU A 63 1.59 7.85 8.93
CA LEU A 63 2.71 8.62 8.44
C LEU A 63 3.98 7.87 8.85
N LEU A 64 4.78 7.48 7.85
CA LEU A 64 6.10 6.90 8.12
C LEU A 64 7.13 8.02 8.15
N GLU A 65 7.70 8.26 9.32
CA GLU A 65 8.90 9.08 9.50
C GLU A 65 10.12 8.18 9.32
N MET A 66 10.99 8.53 8.37
CA MET A 66 12.30 7.89 8.22
C MET A 66 13.34 8.82 8.83
N ASN A 67 13.90 8.42 9.97
CA ASN A 67 15.05 9.11 10.54
C ASN A 67 16.26 8.80 9.67
N GLY A 68 16.94 9.84 9.16
CA GLY A 68 18.23 9.69 8.49
C GLY A 68 19.28 9.23 9.50
N PHE A 69 20.07 8.24 9.12
CA PHE A 69 21.28 7.85 9.84
C PHE A 69 22.47 8.69 9.38
#